data_AF-A0A7J4NVM1-F1
#
_entry.id   AF-A0A7J4NVM1-F1
#
_cell.length_a   1.000
_cell.length_b   1.000
_cell.length_c   1.000
_cell.angle_alpha   90.00
_cell.angle_beta   90.00
_cell.angle_gamma   90.00
#
_symmetry.space_group_name_H-M   'P 1'
#
loop_
_entity.id
_entity.type
_entity.pdbx_description
1 polymer ?
#
loop_
_entity_poly.entity_id
_entity_poly.type
_entity_poly.pdbx_seq_one_letter_code
_entity_poly.pdbx_strand_id
1 'polypeptide(L)'
;EHVQDAVRDVELLVGGYAFMPPASTYHKFMTGLQGGKMSSSIPDSIIALTEEPKSAAKKIMRARTGGRVTLEEQKEHGGVPDECTVYELMLYHLVEDDNEVLEIRKDCMSGDLMCGTCKKRAAGLMEEFLTDHQKKREAAKERLPEFGIDYKFW
;
A
#
# COMPACT_ATOMS: atom_id res chain seq x y z
N GLU A 1 -27.75 -12.66 14.95
CA GLU A 1 -28.97 -11.89 15.21
C GLU A 1 -29.64 -12.30 16.51
N HIS A 2 -30.50 -13.33 16.54
CA HIS A 2 -31.36 -13.61 17.72
C HIS A 2 -30.69 -13.62 19.11
N VAL A 3 -29.45 -14.10 19.24
CA VAL A 3 -28.72 -14.08 20.52
C VAL A 3 -28.24 -12.68 20.90
N GLN A 4 -27.78 -11.88 19.94
CA GLN A 4 -27.32 -10.51 20.20
C GLN A 4 -28.49 -9.59 20.55
N ASP A 5 -29.64 -9.77 19.90
CA ASP A 5 -30.85 -9.00 20.19
C ASP A 5 -31.38 -9.33 21.60
N ALA A 6 -31.45 -10.62 21.95
CA ALA A 6 -31.88 -11.03 23.30
C ALA A 6 -30.93 -10.53 24.41
N VAL A 7 -29.61 -10.52 24.19
CA VAL A 7 -28.64 -9.98 25.14
C VAL A 7 -28.82 -8.48 25.33
N ARG A 8 -29.11 -7.73 24.25
CA ARG A 8 -29.36 -6.29 24.31
C ARG A 8 -30.66 -5.97 25.05
N ASP A 9 -31.72 -6.73 24.81
CA ASP A 9 -32.99 -6.57 25.52
C ASP A 9 -32.81 -6.76 27.03
N VAL A 10 -32.06 -7.80 27.44
CA VAL A 10 -31.73 -8.02 28.85
C VAL A 10 -30.84 -6.90 29.41
N GLU A 11 -29.87 -6.41 28.64
CA GLU A 11 -28.99 -5.32 29.05
C GLU A 11 -29.77 -4.02 29.31
N LEU A 12 -30.72 -3.66 28.43
CA LEU A 12 -31.63 -2.53 28.64
C LEU A 12 -32.48 -2.70 29.91
N LEU A 13 -32.99 -3.91 30.15
CA LEU A 13 -33.84 -4.21 31.32
C LEU A 13 -33.09 -4.03 32.65
N VAL A 14 -31.77 -4.23 32.67
CA VAL A 14 -30.93 -4.03 33.88
C VAL A 14 -30.26 -2.66 33.94
N GLY A 15 -30.61 -1.73 33.04
CA GLY A 15 -30.11 -0.36 33.03
C GLY A 15 -28.75 -0.17 32.34
N GLY A 16 -28.32 -1.14 31.53
CA GLY A 16 -27.14 -1.02 30.68
C GLY A 16 -27.41 -0.27 29.37
N TYR A 17 -26.38 -0.10 28.55
CA TYR A 17 -26.42 0.76 27.35
C TYR A 17 -26.88 0.03 26.09
N ALA A 18 -26.75 -1.31 26.06
CA ALA A 18 -27.19 -2.18 24.97
C ALA A 18 -26.57 -1.83 23.61
N PHE A 19 -25.27 -1.52 23.64
CA PHE A 19 -24.51 -1.18 22.45
C PHE A 19 -24.46 -2.34 21.46
N MET A 20 -24.49 -2.02 20.17
CA MET A 20 -24.16 -2.99 19.13
C MET A 20 -22.64 -3.04 18.96
N PRO A 21 -22.02 -4.24 19.00
CA PRO A 21 -20.61 -4.37 18.67
C PRO A 21 -20.35 -3.84 17.25
N PRO A 22 -19.27 -3.09 17.03
CA PRO A 22 -18.94 -2.61 15.70
C PRO A 22 -18.59 -3.78 14.78
N ALA A 23 -18.96 -3.67 13.50
CA ALA A 23 -18.43 -4.55 12.46
C ALA A 23 -16.95 -4.24 12.20
N SER A 24 -16.21 -5.21 11.67
CA SER A 24 -14.80 -5.05 11.32
C SER A 24 -14.47 -5.63 9.94
N THR A 25 -13.52 -5.00 9.25
CA THR A 25 -12.89 -5.49 8.03
C THR A 25 -11.39 -5.69 8.26
N TYR A 26 -10.84 -6.78 7.76
CA TYR A 26 -9.42 -7.09 7.88
C TYR A 26 -8.76 -7.03 6.51
N HIS A 27 -7.63 -6.34 6.42
CA HIS A 27 -6.81 -6.27 5.21
C HIS A 27 -5.46 -6.93 5.46
N LYS A 28 -4.82 -7.39 4.40
CA LYS A 28 -3.44 -7.89 4.46
C LYS A 28 -2.50 -6.71 4.60
N PHE A 29 -1.50 -6.84 5.46
CA PHE A 29 -0.43 -5.85 5.53
C PHE A 29 0.49 -5.97 4.34
N MET A 30 0.91 -4.81 3.82
CA MET A 30 1.99 -4.75 2.87
C MET A 30 3.33 -5.11 3.50
N THR A 31 4.16 -5.81 2.74
CA THR A 31 5.55 -6.05 3.10
C THR A 31 6.34 -4.74 3.02
N GLY A 32 7.30 -4.54 3.93
CA GLY A 32 8.28 -3.47 3.79
C GLY A 32 9.14 -3.64 2.54
N LEU A 33 9.67 -2.56 1.97
CA LEU A 33 10.39 -2.60 0.69
C LEU A 33 11.60 -3.54 0.66
N GLN A 34 12.20 -3.84 1.81
CA GLN A 34 13.35 -4.75 1.93
C GLN A 34 12.95 -6.16 2.37
N GLY A 35 11.64 -6.46 2.42
CA GLY A 35 11.08 -7.60 3.13
C GLY A 35 10.70 -7.28 4.58
N GLY A 36 9.95 -8.17 5.22
CA GLY A 36 9.51 -8.01 6.60
C GLY A 36 8.46 -6.91 6.78
N LYS A 37 8.37 -6.34 7.99
CA LYS A 37 7.36 -5.34 8.33
C LYS A 37 7.79 -3.94 7.89
N MET A 38 6.86 -3.20 7.30
CA MET A 38 7.00 -1.76 7.07
C MET A 38 7.13 -1.03 8.43
N SER A 39 8.22 -0.29 8.66
CA SER A 39 8.49 0.38 9.95
C SER A 39 9.16 1.73 9.80
N SER A 40 8.64 2.76 10.48
CA SER A 40 9.26 4.09 10.55
C SER A 40 10.65 4.09 11.18
N SER A 41 10.97 3.10 12.02
CA SER A 41 12.31 2.90 12.57
C SER A 41 13.32 2.33 11.57
N ILE A 42 12.86 1.84 10.41
CA ILE A 42 13.69 1.29 9.33
C ILE A 42 13.37 2.10 8.06
N PRO A 43 14.03 3.25 7.84
CA PRO A 43 13.66 4.20 6.79
C PRO A 43 13.61 3.58 5.38
N ASP A 44 14.49 2.63 5.06
CA ASP A 44 14.53 1.96 3.76
C ASP A 44 13.43 0.90 3.57
N SER A 45 12.67 0.56 4.62
CA SER A 45 11.52 -0.34 4.53
C SER A 45 10.22 0.35 4.12
N ILE A 46 10.17 1.69 4.17
CA ILE A 46 8.94 2.48 4.02
C ILE A 46 9.09 3.59 2.98
N ILE A 47 7.95 4.01 2.44
CA ILE A 47 7.80 5.26 1.69
C ILE A 47 6.83 6.12 2.48
N ALA A 48 7.29 7.25 3.02
CA ALA A 48 6.38 8.18 3.69
C ALA A 48 5.65 9.04 2.64
N LEU A 49 4.38 9.36 2.89
CA LEU A 49 3.58 10.22 1.98
C LEU A 49 4.16 11.65 1.86
N THR A 50 4.94 12.07 2.85
CA THR A 50 5.66 13.35 2.87
C THR A 50 7.11 13.24 2.40
N GLU A 51 7.54 12.07 1.95
CA GLU A 51 8.88 11.88 1.42
C GLU A 51 9.04 12.62 0.09
N GLU A 52 10.24 13.12 -0.19
CA GLU A 52 10.52 13.74 -1.48
C GLU A 52 10.33 12.71 -2.61
N PRO A 53 9.56 13.03 -3.68
CA PRO A 53 9.19 12.05 -4.69
C PRO A 53 10.37 11.28 -5.32
N LYS A 54 11.50 11.95 -5.61
CA LYS A 54 12.69 11.28 -6.17
C LYS A 54 13.39 10.38 -5.16
N SER A 55 13.36 10.70 -3.87
CA SER A 55 13.85 9.84 -2.79
C SER A 55 13.03 8.54 -2.72
N ALA A 56 11.70 8.65 -2.78
CA ALA A 56 10.82 7.50 -2.81
C ALA A 56 11.07 6.61 -4.05
N ALA A 57 11.20 7.22 -5.23
CA ALA A 57 11.58 6.51 -6.46
C ALA A 57 12.91 5.73 -6.31
N LYS A 58 13.92 6.35 -5.68
CA LYS A 58 15.21 5.69 -5.38
C LYS A 58 15.06 4.52 -4.39
N LYS A 59 14.15 4.59 -3.42
CA LYS A 59 13.86 3.46 -2.52
C LYS A 59 13.23 2.29 -3.28
N ILE A 60 12.29 2.54 -4.18
CA ILE A 60 11.68 1.49 -5.03
C ILE A 60 12.73 0.79 -5.89
N MET A 61 13.66 1.54 -6.47
CA MET A 61 14.76 0.94 -7.24
C MET A 61 15.62 -0.03 -6.41
N ARG A 62 15.70 0.18 -5.09
CA ARG A 62 16.41 -0.66 -4.12
C ARG A 62 15.53 -1.72 -3.44
N ALA A 63 14.23 -1.78 -3.76
CA ALA A 63 13.31 -2.72 -3.12
C ALA A 63 13.60 -4.18 -3.47
N ARG A 64 13.25 -5.10 -2.58
CA ARG A 64 13.34 -6.56 -2.78
C ARG A 64 12.37 -7.00 -3.87
N THR A 65 12.83 -7.90 -4.73
CA THR A 65 12.01 -8.50 -5.79
C THR A 65 12.00 -10.00 -5.66
N GLY A 66 10.97 -10.65 -6.20
CA GLY A 66 10.94 -12.11 -6.40
C GLY A 66 11.58 -12.58 -7.70
N GLY A 67 12.43 -11.76 -8.32
CA GLY A 67 13.16 -12.13 -9.54
C GLY A 67 14.38 -13.02 -9.28
N ARG A 68 15.00 -13.50 -10.34
CA ARG A 68 16.18 -14.38 -10.31
C ARG A 68 17.49 -13.61 -10.19
N VAL A 69 18.59 -14.35 -9.97
CA VAL A 69 19.92 -13.76 -9.76
C VAL A 69 20.50 -13.23 -11.07
N THR A 70 20.30 -13.96 -12.16
CA THR A 70 20.80 -13.58 -13.50
C THR A 70 19.67 -13.22 -14.45
N LEU A 71 20.02 -12.52 -15.53
CA LEU A 71 19.09 -12.16 -16.59
C LEU A 71 18.59 -13.41 -17.33
N GLU A 72 19.49 -14.36 -17.55
CA GLU A 72 19.25 -15.63 -18.24
C GLU A 72 18.24 -16.46 -17.45
N GLU A 73 18.45 -16.62 -16.14
CA GLU A 73 17.50 -17.33 -15.27
C GLU A 73 16.13 -16.64 -15.23
N GLN A 74 16.10 -15.30 -15.18
CA GLN A 74 14.84 -14.55 -15.19
C GLN A 74 14.06 -14.79 -16.48
N LYS A 75 14.73 -14.85 -17.63
CA LYS A 75 14.11 -15.13 -18.93
C LYS A 75 13.66 -16.58 -19.08
N GLU A 76 14.42 -17.53 -18.53
CA GLU A 76 14.11 -18.96 -18.67
C GLU A 76 13.05 -19.43 -17.68
N HIS A 77 13.04 -18.88 -16.46
CA HIS A 77 12.24 -19.39 -15.35
C HIS A 77 11.25 -18.38 -14.76
N GLY A 78 11.24 -17.15 -15.27
CA GLY A 78 10.40 -16.07 -14.76
C GLY A 78 10.71 -15.67 -13.31
N GLY A 79 9.97 -14.67 -12.84
CA GLY A 79 9.96 -14.24 -11.44
C GLY A 79 8.82 -14.86 -10.63
N VAL A 80 8.84 -14.57 -9.33
CA VAL A 80 7.82 -14.96 -8.34
C VAL A 80 7.14 -13.69 -7.81
N PRO A 81 6.05 -13.21 -8.44
CA PRO A 81 5.41 -11.95 -8.06
C PRO A 81 4.91 -11.92 -6.60
N ASP A 82 4.51 -13.07 -6.07
CA ASP A 82 3.99 -13.20 -4.69
C ASP A 82 5.07 -12.97 -3.62
N GLU A 83 6.35 -13.01 -3.98
CA GLU A 83 7.48 -12.67 -3.11
C GLU A 83 8.11 -11.31 -3.44
N CYS A 84 7.46 -10.51 -4.29
CA CYS A 84 7.98 -9.27 -4.83
C CYS A 84 7.28 -8.04 -4.23
N THR A 85 8.00 -7.25 -3.44
CA THR A 85 7.43 -6.04 -2.81
C THR A 85 7.14 -4.94 -3.84
N VAL A 86 7.80 -4.97 -5.00
CA VAL A 86 7.52 -4.05 -6.11
C VAL A 86 6.18 -4.38 -6.78
N TYR A 87 5.90 -5.67 -7.00
CA TYR A 87 4.60 -6.10 -7.52
C TYR A 87 3.49 -5.79 -6.51
N GLU A 88 3.76 -5.99 -5.22
CA GLU A 88 2.84 -5.65 -4.14
C GLU A 88 2.47 -4.15 -4.12
N LEU A 89 3.44 -3.25 -4.34
CA LEU A 89 3.17 -1.81 -4.52
C LEU A 89 2.26 -1.52 -5.72
N MET A 90 2.48 -2.20 -6.85
CA MET A 90 1.63 -2.04 -8.03
C MET A 90 0.20 -2.47 -7.73
N LEU A 91 0.05 -3.68 -7.15
CA LEU A 91 -1.24 -4.28 -6.81
C LEU A 91 -2.07 -3.43 -5.84
N TYR A 92 -1.44 -2.85 -4.81
CA TYR A 92 -2.20 -2.14 -3.78
C TYR A 92 -2.40 -0.66 -4.04
N HIS A 93 -1.47 0.01 -4.75
CA HIS A 93 -1.40 1.47 -4.71
C HIS A 93 -1.14 2.14 -6.06
N LEU A 94 -0.36 1.54 -6.96
CA LEU A 94 0.15 2.27 -8.14
C LEU A 94 -0.58 1.97 -9.43
N VAL A 95 -1.30 0.85 -9.52
CA VAL A 95 -2.04 0.46 -10.73
C VAL A 95 -3.49 0.24 -10.36
N GLU A 96 -4.39 1.01 -10.97
CA GLU A 96 -5.84 0.92 -10.72
C GLU A 96 -6.55 -0.09 -11.63
N ASP A 97 -6.01 -0.38 -12.82
CA ASP A 97 -6.59 -1.35 -13.75
C ASP A 97 -6.12 -2.77 -13.41
N ASP A 98 -7.06 -3.62 -13.01
CA ASP A 98 -6.81 -5.03 -12.71
C ASP A 98 -6.17 -5.78 -13.89
N ASN A 99 -6.52 -5.43 -15.13
CA ASN A 99 -5.93 -6.08 -16.31
C ASN A 99 -4.44 -5.75 -16.42
N GLU A 100 -4.04 -4.52 -16.15
CA GLU A 100 -2.64 -4.10 -16.16
C GLU A 100 -1.85 -4.84 -15.07
N VAL A 101 -2.42 -5.01 -13.87
CA VAL A 101 -1.79 -5.80 -12.79
C VAL A 101 -1.63 -7.27 -13.18
N LEU A 102 -2.63 -7.85 -13.85
CA LEU A 102 -2.59 -9.22 -14.34
C LEU A 102 -1.57 -9.41 -15.47
N GLU A 103 -1.43 -8.44 -16.37
CA GLU A 103 -0.41 -8.43 -17.42
C GLU A 103 1.00 -8.34 -16.82
N ILE A 104 1.24 -7.41 -15.89
CA ILE A 104 2.52 -7.31 -15.16
C ILE A 104 2.88 -8.65 -14.51
N ARG A 105 1.89 -9.32 -13.89
CA ARG A 105 2.09 -10.62 -13.26
C ARG A 105 2.50 -11.67 -14.29
N LYS A 106 1.73 -11.76 -15.38
CA LYS A 106 1.95 -12.72 -16.47
C LYS A 106 3.34 -12.55 -17.08
N ASP A 107 3.71 -11.32 -17.44
CA ASP A 107 4.98 -11.02 -18.08
C ASP A 107 6.17 -11.24 -17.13
N CYS A 108 5.97 -11.01 -15.82
CA CYS A 108 6.97 -11.34 -14.82
C CYS A 108 7.17 -12.85 -14.72
N MET A 109 6.09 -13.63 -14.68
CA MET A 109 6.13 -15.10 -14.57
C MET A 109 6.63 -15.78 -15.85
N SER A 110 6.44 -15.19 -17.03
CA SER A 110 6.97 -15.72 -18.30
C SER A 110 8.45 -15.38 -18.52
N GLY A 111 8.98 -14.40 -17.79
CA GLY A 111 10.34 -13.90 -18.03
C GLY A 111 10.42 -12.84 -19.12
N ASP A 112 9.29 -12.27 -19.56
CA ASP A 112 9.25 -11.17 -20.52
C ASP A 112 9.54 -9.81 -19.84
N LEU A 113 9.16 -9.67 -18.56
CA LEU A 113 9.38 -8.46 -17.77
C LEU A 113 10.57 -8.59 -16.81
N MET A 114 11.55 -7.71 -16.98
CA MET A 114 12.74 -7.64 -16.12
C MET A 114 12.49 -6.77 -14.88
N CYS A 115 13.04 -7.19 -13.73
CA CYS A 115 12.91 -6.47 -12.46
C CYS A 115 13.34 -5.00 -12.55
N GLY A 116 14.41 -4.71 -13.29
CA GLY A 116 14.86 -3.32 -13.48
C GLY A 116 13.85 -2.44 -14.21
N THR A 117 13.21 -2.97 -15.25
CA THR A 117 12.16 -2.26 -16.00
C THR A 117 10.89 -2.11 -15.16
N CYS A 118 10.47 -3.17 -14.48
CA CYS A 118 9.32 -3.16 -13.56
C CYS A 118 9.50 -2.14 -12.44
N LYS A 119 10.68 -2.10 -11.81
CA LYS A 119 11.03 -1.10 -10.79
C LYS A 119 11.00 0.33 -11.31
N LYS A 120 11.52 0.58 -12.52
CA LYS A 120 11.49 1.93 -13.12
C LYS A 120 10.05 2.40 -13.34
N ARG A 121 9.17 1.51 -13.79
CA ARG A 121 7.73 1.80 -13.92
C ARG A 121 7.11 2.16 -12.57
N ALA A 122 7.29 1.30 -11.55
CA ALA A 122 6.78 1.56 -10.21
C ALA A 122 7.32 2.86 -9.59
N ALA A 123 8.61 3.15 -9.82
CA ALA A 123 9.25 4.37 -9.34
C ALA A 123 8.62 5.62 -9.98
N GLY A 124 8.35 5.59 -11.29
CA GLY A 124 7.67 6.69 -11.99
C GLY A 124 6.26 6.92 -11.48
N LEU A 125 5.46 5.85 -11.36
CA LEU A 125 4.10 5.93 -10.82
C LEU A 125 4.08 6.49 -9.39
N MET A 126 5.02 6.07 -8.54
CA MET A 126 5.13 6.58 -7.17
C MET A 126 5.55 8.06 -7.14
N GLU A 127 6.47 8.47 -8.01
CA GLU A 127 6.88 9.88 -8.11
C GLU A 127 5.70 10.77 -8.50
N GLU A 128 4.90 10.33 -9.48
CA GLU A 128 3.66 10.99 -9.89
C GLU A 128 2.64 11.04 -8.76
N PHE A 129 2.35 9.89 -8.13
CA PHE A 129 1.43 9.78 -7.00
C PHE A 129 1.81 10.73 -5.86
N LEU A 130 3.06 10.73 -5.41
CA LEU A 130 3.50 11.59 -4.32
C LEU A 130 3.45 13.07 -4.69
N THR A 131 3.79 13.42 -5.94
CA THR A 131 3.71 14.80 -6.42
C THR A 131 2.27 15.31 -6.38
N ASP A 132 1.32 14.53 -6.88
CA ASP A 132 -0.10 14.88 -6.86
C ASP A 132 -0.66 14.89 -5.43
N HIS A 133 -0.36 13.84 -4.64
CA HIS A 133 -0.77 13.74 -3.25
C HIS A 133 -0.31 14.96 -2.43
N GLN A 134 0.95 15.37 -2.56
CA GLN A 134 1.49 16.50 -1.80
C GLN A 134 0.85 17.82 -2.20
N LYS A 135 0.55 18.04 -3.48
CA LYS A 135 -0.24 19.20 -3.93
C LYS A 135 -1.63 19.21 -3.30
N LYS A 136 -2.34 18.08 -3.36
CA LYS A 136 -3.67 17.93 -2.74
C LYS A 136 -3.63 18.12 -1.22
N ARG A 137 -2.59 17.61 -0.56
CA ARG A 137 -2.38 17.77 0.87
C ARG A 137 -2.18 19.24 1.27
N GLU A 138 -1.41 20.00 0.49
CA GLU A 138 -1.24 21.44 0.74
C GLU A 138 -2.54 22.20 0.55
N ALA A 139 -3.29 21.94 -0.53
CA ALA A 139 -4.61 22.55 -0.75
C ALA A 139 -5.62 22.17 0.35
N ALA A 140 -5.53 20.96 0.89
CA ALA A 140 -6.43 20.49 1.95
C ALA A 140 -6.31 21.34 3.23
N LYS A 141 -5.18 22.02 3.48
CA LYS A 141 -5.00 22.87 4.66
C LYS A 141 -6.03 24.00 4.75
N GLU A 142 -6.44 24.54 3.61
CA GLU A 142 -7.46 25.61 3.54
C GLU A 142 -8.85 25.12 3.96
N ARG A 143 -9.10 23.81 3.84
CA ARG A 143 -10.38 23.18 4.15
C ARG A 143 -10.45 22.61 5.56
N LEU A 144 -9.32 22.47 6.25
CA LEU A 144 -9.30 21.96 7.64
C LEU A 144 -10.25 22.70 8.60
N PRO A 145 -10.43 24.04 8.50
CA PRO A 145 -11.41 24.76 9.31
C PRO A 145 -12.87 24.32 9.07
N GLU A 146 -13.23 23.83 7.88
CA GLU A 146 -14.57 23.27 7.60
C GLU A 146 -14.89 22.09 8.53
N PHE A 147 -13.84 21.41 9.03
CA PHE A 147 -13.93 20.26 9.92
C PHE A 147 -13.57 20.61 11.38
N GLY A 148 -13.44 21.91 11.71
CA GLY A 148 -13.08 22.36 13.05
C GLY A 148 -11.62 22.06 13.44
N ILE A 149 -10.73 21.85 12.46
CA ILE A 149 -9.32 21.56 12.69
C ILE A 149 -8.49 22.83 12.44
N ASP A 150 -7.79 23.33 13.47
CA ASP A 150 -6.81 24.39 13.35
C ASP A 150 -5.39 23.82 13.26
N TYR A 151 -4.79 23.89 12.07
CA TYR A 151 -3.46 23.37 11.80
C TYR A 151 -2.33 24.36 12.11
N LYS A 152 -2.64 25.63 12.44
CA LYS A 152 -1.62 26.66 12.72
C LYS A 152 -0.87 26.41 14.03
N PHE A 153 -1.27 25.39 14.79
CA PHE A 153 -0.65 24.97 16.05
C PHE A 153 0.16 23.66 15.93
N TRP A 154 0.34 23.12 14.72
CA TRP A 154 1.01 21.84 14.44
C TRP A 154 2.24 22.00 13.55
#